data_AF-A0A1Z4BMY5-F1
#
_entry.id   AF-A0A1Z4BMY5-F1
#
_cell.length_a   1.000
_cell.length_b   1.000
_cell.length_c   1.000
_cell.angle_alpha   90.00
_cell.angle_beta   90.00
_cell.angle_gamma   90.00
#
_symmetry.space_group_name_H-M   'P 1'
#
loop_
_entity.id
_entity.type
_entity.pdbx_description
1 polymer ?
#
loop_
_entity_poly.entity_id
_entity_poly.type
_entity_poly.pdbx_seq_one_letter_code
_entity_poly.pdbx_strand_id
1 'polypeptide(L)'
;MKHILYILLSLSSLTVTAQELPYKLIKKTSFHRDEPTPSTLTELPTIGVATARGASESDLGITPSNLDVSATGAAVYTIPIAVPAGINGVQPNLALTYNSQAGNGIAGYGWNITGISKITRIGSTLYHNGQLTGVNLTETDQFALDGQRLLLKEGTHGADGAVYETENFSNVKVIARGAFGNNIFGPSYFEVLYPDGSKAYYGKNNGRRAYEYSISSWENAQGVSIQYTYKTSDGHHIPLVENITYGAKGEAMGNCTVHFEYNNRSRSETFYIGGIEFNSLYKLSAISVSTNGKEYRKYDLSYNANSLGYDRLVSVQESVEGEKRAPIGLQYLNFSDKLSKSTAKASTGFINVSLTNSAIVHSTS
;
A
#
# COMPACT_ATOMS: atom_id res chain seq x y z
N MET A 1 -66.10 -2.78 37.72
CA MET A 1 -64.61 -2.71 37.64
C MET A 1 -64.13 -3.88 36.80
N LYS A 2 -63.41 -3.57 35.71
CA LYS A 2 -62.39 -4.33 34.96
C LYS A 2 -62.65 -5.79 34.53
N HIS A 3 -62.63 -5.95 33.20
CA HIS A 3 -62.52 -7.17 32.41
C HIS A 3 -61.38 -8.10 32.85
N ILE A 4 -61.63 -9.42 32.81
CA ILE A 4 -60.59 -10.44 32.80
C ILE A 4 -60.79 -11.29 31.55
N LEU A 5 -59.84 -11.13 30.64
CA LEU A 5 -59.73 -11.77 29.33
C LEU A 5 -59.06 -13.14 29.52
N TYR A 6 -59.68 -14.20 29.00
CA TYR A 6 -59.09 -15.53 28.89
C TYR A 6 -58.06 -15.55 27.76
N ILE A 7 -56.82 -15.94 28.06
CA ILE A 7 -55.82 -16.30 27.05
C ILE A 7 -55.26 -17.67 27.43
N LEU A 8 -55.60 -18.69 26.63
CA LEU A 8 -54.91 -19.98 26.62
C LEU A 8 -53.55 -19.82 25.91
N LEU A 9 -52.45 -20.08 26.61
CA LEU A 9 -51.15 -20.35 25.98
C LEU A 9 -50.95 -21.87 25.92
N SER A 10 -50.95 -22.43 24.71
CA SER A 10 -50.47 -23.79 24.43
C SER A 10 -48.94 -23.78 24.39
N LEU A 11 -48.29 -24.45 25.35
CA LEU A 11 -46.87 -24.77 25.26
C LEU A 11 -46.68 -25.99 24.35
N SER A 12 -46.15 -25.79 23.15
CA SER A 12 -45.57 -26.87 22.35
C SER A 12 -44.08 -26.99 22.65
N SER A 13 -43.67 -28.11 23.23
CA SER A 13 -42.27 -28.49 23.39
C SER A 13 -41.72 -29.02 22.07
N LEU A 14 -40.89 -28.23 21.39
CA LEU A 14 -40.05 -28.72 20.29
C LEU A 14 -38.85 -29.45 20.89
N THR A 15 -38.86 -30.77 20.84
CA THR A 15 -37.66 -31.59 21.05
C THR A 15 -36.87 -31.61 19.73
N VAL A 16 -35.71 -30.95 19.71
CA VAL A 16 -34.75 -31.08 18.62
C VAL A 16 -33.89 -32.29 18.91
N THR A 17 -34.17 -33.40 18.24
CA THR A 17 -33.26 -34.55 18.19
C THR A 17 -32.10 -34.21 17.25
N ALA A 18 -30.90 -34.06 17.82
CA ALA A 18 -29.67 -33.95 17.03
C ALA A 18 -29.41 -35.28 16.31
N GLN A 19 -29.32 -35.23 14.98
CA GLN A 19 -28.89 -36.36 14.17
C GLN A 19 -27.36 -36.33 14.07
N GLU A 20 -26.67 -37.20 14.80
CA GLU A 20 -25.23 -37.39 14.65
C GLU A 20 -24.91 -38.01 13.27
N LEU A 21 -24.16 -37.29 12.46
CA LEU A 21 -23.56 -37.84 11.24
C LEU A 21 -22.27 -38.57 11.63
N PRO A 22 -22.03 -39.81 11.17
CA PRO A 22 -20.83 -40.56 11.54
C PRO A 22 -19.60 -39.93 10.87
N TYR A 23 -18.71 -39.35 11.67
CA TYR A 23 -17.39 -38.92 11.22
C TYR A 23 -16.50 -40.16 10.99
N LYS A 24 -16.05 -40.33 9.74
CA LYS A 24 -15.09 -41.38 9.38
C LYS A 24 -13.69 -40.94 9.85
N LEU A 25 -13.12 -41.63 10.82
CA LEU A 25 -11.76 -41.38 11.32
C LEU A 25 -10.74 -41.65 10.19
N ILE A 26 -10.12 -40.60 9.66
CA ILE A 26 -9.01 -40.75 8.70
C ILE A 26 -7.78 -41.22 9.48
N LYS A 27 -7.35 -42.46 9.24
CA LYS A 27 -6.06 -42.96 9.75
C LYS A 27 -4.94 -42.13 9.13
N LYS A 28 -4.08 -41.54 9.96
CA LYS A 28 -2.79 -40.97 9.52
C LYS A 28 -1.96 -42.08 8.88
N THR A 29 -1.79 -42.02 7.56
CA THR A 29 -0.73 -42.76 6.88
C THR A 29 0.57 -42.02 7.10
N SER A 30 1.44 -42.62 7.91
CA SER A 30 2.83 -42.20 8.09
C SER A 30 3.59 -42.37 6.78
N PHE A 31 4.00 -41.27 6.16
CA PHE A 31 5.06 -41.32 5.15
C PHE A 31 6.41 -41.43 5.87
N HIS A 32 7.24 -42.37 5.43
CA HIS A 32 8.61 -42.56 5.88
C HIS A 32 9.38 -41.24 5.84
N ARG A 33 10.22 -41.02 6.85
CA ARG A 33 11.20 -39.94 6.87
C ARG A 33 12.39 -40.40 6.04
N ASP A 34 12.47 -39.93 4.80
CA ASP A 34 13.74 -39.98 4.06
C ASP A 34 14.79 -39.14 4.81
N GLU A 35 16.04 -39.58 4.78
CA GLU A 35 17.17 -38.87 5.41
C GLU A 35 17.23 -37.41 4.91
N PRO A 36 17.62 -36.45 5.78
CA PRO A 36 17.69 -35.05 5.38
C PRO A 36 18.76 -34.87 4.31
N THR A 37 18.32 -34.60 3.08
CA THR A 37 19.18 -34.03 2.05
C THR A 37 19.83 -32.75 2.60
N PRO A 38 21.15 -32.55 2.47
CA PRO A 38 21.79 -31.32 2.92
C PRO A 38 21.10 -30.10 2.33
N SER A 39 20.88 -29.07 3.15
CA SER A 39 20.19 -27.84 2.78
C SER A 39 20.75 -27.26 1.48
N THR A 40 20.02 -27.48 0.39
CA THR A 40 20.20 -26.68 -0.82
C THR A 40 19.54 -25.34 -0.50
N LEU A 41 20.29 -24.24 -0.64
CA LEU A 41 19.80 -22.90 -0.37
C LEU A 41 18.57 -22.64 -1.25
N THR A 42 17.39 -22.75 -0.65
CA THR A 42 16.14 -22.32 -1.28
C THR A 42 16.17 -20.79 -1.31
N GLU A 43 16.52 -20.23 -2.46
CA GLU A 43 16.29 -18.81 -2.74
C GLU A 43 14.81 -18.47 -2.46
N LEU A 44 14.59 -17.31 -1.83
CA LEU A 44 13.26 -16.74 -1.63
C LEU A 44 12.46 -16.76 -2.95
N PRO A 45 11.13 -16.93 -2.90
CA PRO A 45 10.31 -16.76 -4.08
C PRO A 45 10.53 -15.33 -4.59
N THR A 46 11.30 -15.22 -5.66
CA THR A 46 11.41 -14.02 -6.46
C THR A 46 10.06 -13.87 -7.15
N ILE A 47 9.16 -13.07 -6.57
CA ILE A 47 8.27 -12.30 -7.42
C ILE A 47 9.23 -11.55 -8.33
N GLY A 48 9.18 -11.85 -9.63
CA GLY A 48 9.99 -11.19 -10.64
C GLY A 48 9.63 -9.72 -10.72
N VAL A 49 10.03 -8.93 -9.71
CA VAL A 49 10.27 -7.52 -9.89
C VAL A 49 11.50 -7.51 -10.77
N ALA A 50 11.30 -7.19 -12.05
CA ALA A 50 12.38 -6.83 -12.92
C ALA A 50 13.15 -5.72 -12.21
N THR A 51 14.26 -6.11 -11.58
CA THR A 51 15.33 -5.18 -11.27
C THR A 51 15.66 -4.53 -12.60
N ALA A 52 15.78 -3.20 -12.61
CA ALA A 52 16.34 -2.50 -13.75
C ALA A 52 17.79 -2.97 -13.92
N ARG A 53 17.97 -4.13 -14.58
CA ARG A 53 19.22 -4.48 -15.23
C ARG A 53 19.45 -3.38 -16.25
N GLY A 54 20.66 -2.82 -16.18
CA GLY A 54 21.10 -1.73 -17.02
C GLY A 54 20.68 -1.92 -18.47
N ALA A 55 20.28 -0.80 -19.06
CA ALA A 55 19.88 -0.64 -20.44
C ALA A 55 20.75 -1.48 -21.40
N SER A 56 20.08 -2.31 -22.18
CA SER A 56 20.59 -2.73 -23.48
C SER A 56 19.45 -2.97 -24.48
N GLU A 57 18.52 -2.01 -24.57
CA GLU A 57 17.95 -1.60 -25.85
C GLU A 57 17.89 -0.07 -25.80
N SER A 58 18.32 0.55 -26.89
CA SER A 58 18.54 1.98 -27.07
C SER A 58 17.55 2.89 -26.32
N ASP A 59 18.07 4.00 -25.81
CA ASP A 59 17.35 5.19 -25.39
C ASP A 59 16.41 5.70 -26.49
N LEU A 60 15.25 5.07 -26.67
CA LEU A 60 14.21 5.45 -27.64
C LEU A 60 13.38 6.65 -27.15
N GLY A 61 13.81 7.34 -26.09
CA GLY A 61 13.04 8.42 -25.47
C GLY A 61 11.71 7.94 -24.86
N ILE A 62 11.62 6.66 -24.47
CA ILE A 62 10.44 6.05 -23.85
C ILE A 62 10.64 5.84 -22.35
N THR A 63 9.58 6.08 -21.58
CA THR A 63 9.55 5.78 -20.15
C THR A 63 9.26 4.28 -19.93
N PRO A 64 10.10 3.55 -19.15
CA PRO A 64 9.84 2.15 -18.83
C PRO A 64 8.51 1.94 -18.12
N SER A 65 7.79 0.89 -18.47
CA SER A 65 6.53 0.50 -17.82
C SER A 65 6.22 -0.98 -18.03
N ASN A 66 5.33 -1.54 -17.21
CA ASN A 66 4.93 -2.94 -17.29
C ASN A 66 3.42 -3.11 -17.04
N LEU A 67 2.74 -3.94 -17.84
CA LEU A 67 1.37 -4.40 -17.58
C LEU A 67 1.39 -5.87 -17.16
N ASP A 68 0.58 -6.19 -16.15
CA ASP A 68 0.34 -7.53 -15.66
C ASP A 68 -1.13 -7.74 -15.24
N VAL A 69 -1.49 -8.98 -14.94
CA VAL A 69 -2.77 -9.36 -14.32
C VAL A 69 -2.47 -10.03 -12.97
N SER A 70 -2.99 -9.44 -11.90
CA SER A 70 -2.82 -9.97 -10.55
C SER A 70 -3.49 -11.33 -10.36
N ALA A 71 -3.07 -12.07 -9.33
CA ALA A 71 -3.69 -13.34 -8.96
C ALA A 71 -5.19 -13.26 -8.64
N THR A 72 -5.70 -12.06 -8.30
CA THR A 72 -7.13 -11.79 -8.06
C THR A 72 -7.86 -11.30 -9.30
N GLY A 73 -7.22 -11.34 -10.48
CA GLY A 73 -7.79 -10.94 -11.76
C GLY A 73 -7.84 -9.42 -12.00
N ALA A 74 -7.23 -8.60 -11.15
CA ALA A 74 -7.11 -7.17 -11.40
C ALA A 74 -6.04 -6.88 -12.48
N ALA A 75 -6.31 -5.94 -13.38
CA ALA A 75 -5.28 -5.39 -14.25
C ALA A 75 -4.35 -4.49 -13.44
N VAL A 76 -3.04 -4.67 -13.61
CA VAL A 76 -2.00 -3.95 -12.89
C VAL A 76 -1.05 -3.30 -13.90
N TYR A 77 -0.74 -2.02 -13.71
CA TYR A 77 0.22 -1.31 -14.55
C TYR A 77 1.22 -0.56 -13.68
N THR A 78 2.51 -0.66 -13.98
CA THR A 78 3.58 -0.10 -13.15
C THR A 78 4.47 0.82 -13.97
N ILE A 79 4.68 2.04 -13.48
CA ILE A 79 5.65 3.01 -14.00
C ILE A 79 6.71 3.25 -12.92
N PRO A 80 7.89 2.63 -13.02
CA PRO A 80 8.98 2.85 -12.07
C PRO A 80 9.45 4.31 -12.08
N ILE A 81 9.73 4.86 -10.90
CA ILE A 81 10.38 6.16 -10.77
C ILE A 81 11.88 5.93 -10.76
N ALA A 82 12.55 6.37 -11.83
CA ALA A 82 13.99 6.21 -11.92
C ALA A 82 14.70 7.14 -10.92
N VAL A 83 15.48 6.54 -10.04
CA VAL A 83 16.30 7.25 -9.06
C VAL A 83 17.78 6.89 -9.24
N PRO A 84 18.72 7.83 -9.01
CA PRO A 84 20.15 7.55 -9.08
C PRO A 84 20.58 6.59 -7.97
N ALA A 85 21.64 5.82 -8.21
CA ALA A 85 22.20 4.96 -7.18
C ALA A 85 22.85 5.80 -6.06
N GLY A 86 22.47 5.52 -4.82
CA GLY A 86 23.14 6.09 -3.65
C GLY A 86 24.41 5.33 -3.27
N ILE A 87 24.94 5.63 -2.08
CA ILE A 87 26.14 4.97 -1.55
C ILE A 87 25.90 3.46 -1.44
N ASN A 88 26.81 2.66 -2.00
CA ASN A 88 26.72 1.20 -2.04
C ASN A 88 25.40 0.66 -2.65
N GLY A 89 24.78 1.41 -3.56
CA GLY A 89 23.53 1.01 -4.21
C GLY A 89 22.28 1.17 -3.35
N VAL A 90 22.39 1.76 -2.14
CA VAL A 90 21.23 2.09 -1.32
C VAL A 90 20.44 3.21 -2.00
N GLN A 91 19.20 2.91 -2.36
CA GLN A 91 18.26 3.85 -2.98
C GLN A 91 16.82 3.44 -2.64
N PRO A 92 15.86 4.38 -2.63
CA PRO A 92 14.45 4.02 -2.54
C PRO A 92 14.01 3.31 -3.83
N ASN A 93 13.07 2.37 -3.71
CA ASN A 93 12.41 1.74 -4.85
C ASN A 93 10.98 2.27 -4.93
N LEU A 94 10.68 3.10 -5.92
CA LEU A 94 9.41 3.81 -6.04
C LEU A 94 8.76 3.54 -7.39
N ALA A 95 7.43 3.46 -7.43
CA ALA A 95 6.68 3.33 -8.67
C ALA A 95 5.26 3.88 -8.57
N LEU A 96 4.77 4.47 -9.66
CA LEU A 96 3.33 4.69 -9.84
C LEU A 96 2.69 3.38 -10.27
N THR A 97 1.69 2.92 -9.52
CA THR A 97 1.02 1.66 -9.81
C THR A 97 -0.48 1.88 -9.98
N TYR A 98 -1.01 1.33 -11.06
CA TYR A 98 -2.43 1.16 -11.29
C TYR A 98 -2.88 -0.22 -10.81
N ASN A 99 -4.05 -0.30 -10.21
CA ASN A 99 -4.79 -1.53 -10.00
C ASN A 99 -6.27 -1.28 -10.32
N SER A 100 -6.86 -2.08 -11.22
CA SER A 100 -8.24 -1.87 -11.67
C SER A 100 -9.31 -2.09 -10.59
N GLN A 101 -8.96 -2.75 -9.48
CA GLN A 101 -9.81 -2.97 -8.32
C GLN A 101 -9.53 -1.96 -7.19
N ALA A 102 -8.55 -1.06 -7.35
CA ALA A 102 -8.23 -0.03 -6.37
C ALA A 102 -9.13 1.21 -6.51
N GLY A 103 -9.42 1.83 -5.36
CA GLY A 103 -10.19 3.07 -5.29
C GLY A 103 -9.36 4.33 -5.54
N ASN A 104 -9.77 5.45 -4.94
CA ASN A 104 -9.14 6.75 -5.12
C ASN A 104 -7.82 6.91 -4.35
N GLY A 105 -6.69 6.63 -5.01
CA GLY A 105 -5.37 6.76 -4.42
C GLY A 105 -4.78 8.16 -4.51
N ILE A 106 -3.55 8.34 -4.02
CA ILE A 106 -2.90 9.66 -4.02
C ILE A 106 -2.59 10.15 -5.44
N ALA A 107 -2.41 9.25 -6.40
CA ALA A 107 -2.17 9.57 -7.80
C ALA A 107 -3.43 9.42 -8.68
N GLY A 108 -4.62 9.51 -8.06
CA GLY A 108 -5.92 9.40 -8.73
C GLY A 108 -6.59 8.03 -8.61
N TYR A 109 -7.76 7.89 -9.23
CA TYR A 109 -8.59 6.68 -9.15
C TYR A 109 -7.89 5.48 -9.79
N GLY A 110 -7.74 4.41 -9.02
CA GLY A 110 -6.97 3.21 -9.38
C GLY A 110 -5.46 3.37 -9.26
N TRP A 111 -4.93 4.57 -9.00
CA TRP A 111 -3.50 4.88 -9.05
C TRP A 111 -2.94 5.28 -7.69
N ASN A 112 -1.78 4.74 -7.34
CA ASN A 112 -1.06 5.09 -6.11
C ASN A 112 0.45 5.18 -6.35
N ILE A 113 1.16 5.78 -5.40
CA ILE A 113 2.62 5.67 -5.29
C ILE A 113 2.95 4.48 -4.38
N THR A 114 3.85 3.62 -4.81
CA THR A 114 4.35 2.47 -4.04
C THR A 114 5.81 2.67 -3.68
N GLY A 115 6.30 1.88 -2.74
CA GLY A 115 7.67 1.99 -2.23
C GLY A 115 7.85 2.87 -1.00
N ILE A 116 6.75 3.39 -0.46
CA ILE A 116 6.73 4.13 0.81
C ILE A 116 6.06 3.23 1.83
N SER A 117 6.90 2.58 2.65
CA SER A 117 6.45 1.61 3.65
C SER A 117 5.69 2.28 4.78
N LYS A 118 4.78 1.53 5.41
CA LYS A 118 4.00 2.01 6.55
C LYS A 118 3.55 0.89 7.46
N ILE A 119 3.37 1.23 8.73
CA ILE A 119 2.61 0.42 9.68
C ILE A 119 1.22 1.03 9.81
N THR A 120 0.19 0.26 9.50
CA THR A 120 -1.21 0.69 9.61
C THR A 120 -1.91 0.02 10.76
N ARG A 121 -2.98 0.65 11.25
CA ARG A 121 -3.95 -0.05 12.07
C ARG A 121 -4.86 -0.90 11.21
N ILE A 122 -5.18 -2.08 11.70
CA ILE A 122 -6.16 -2.98 11.10
C ILE A 122 -7.16 -3.42 12.18
N GLY A 123 -8.33 -3.87 11.75
CA GLY A 123 -9.36 -4.37 12.66
C GLY A 123 -8.98 -5.69 13.34
N SER A 124 -9.69 -6.02 14.42
CA SER A 124 -9.65 -7.38 14.98
C SER A 124 -10.42 -8.36 14.11
N THR A 125 -9.99 -9.62 14.10
CA THR A 125 -10.70 -10.71 13.41
C THR A 125 -11.05 -11.83 14.37
N LEU A 126 -12.13 -12.58 14.10
CA LEU A 126 -12.52 -13.72 14.94
C LEU A 126 -11.38 -14.74 15.09
N TYR A 127 -10.67 -15.04 14.00
CA TYR A 127 -9.57 -16.01 14.01
C TYR A 127 -8.40 -15.59 14.91
N HIS A 128 -7.96 -14.33 14.82
CA HIS A 128 -6.79 -13.86 15.57
C HIS A 128 -7.11 -13.37 17.00
N ASN A 129 -8.28 -12.77 17.18
CA ASN A 129 -8.58 -11.94 18.34
C ASN A 129 -9.84 -12.40 19.09
N GLY A 130 -10.56 -13.41 18.59
CA GLY A 130 -11.83 -13.87 19.16
C GLY A 130 -13.00 -12.90 18.99
N GLN A 131 -12.80 -11.78 18.29
CA GLN A 131 -13.78 -10.74 18.05
C GLN A 131 -13.57 -10.07 16.69
N LEU A 132 -14.65 -9.56 16.10
CA LEU A 132 -14.59 -8.79 14.85
C LEU A 132 -14.83 -7.31 15.17
N THR A 133 -13.82 -6.47 14.98
CA THR A 133 -13.93 -5.01 15.14
C THR A 133 -13.25 -4.30 13.97
N GLY A 134 -13.77 -3.13 13.59
CA GLY A 134 -13.06 -2.21 12.71
C GLY A 134 -11.97 -1.43 13.47
N VAL A 135 -11.24 -0.57 12.76
CA VAL A 135 -10.29 0.36 13.39
C VAL A 135 -11.07 1.47 14.10
N ASN A 136 -10.91 1.57 15.42
CA ASN A 136 -11.64 2.51 16.26
C ASN A 136 -10.74 3.33 17.19
N LEU A 137 -9.42 3.24 17.04
CA LEU A 137 -8.41 3.94 17.85
C LEU A 137 -8.37 3.49 19.33
N THR A 138 -8.80 2.26 19.59
CA THR A 138 -8.88 1.62 20.92
C THR A 138 -7.94 0.43 21.02
N GLU A 139 -7.84 -0.21 22.20
CA GLU A 139 -7.01 -1.42 22.38
C GLU A 139 -7.40 -2.62 21.51
N THR A 140 -8.58 -2.58 20.86
CA THR A 140 -9.01 -3.63 19.93
C THR A 140 -8.32 -3.52 18.56
N ASP A 141 -7.74 -2.37 18.23
CA ASP A 141 -7.02 -2.17 16.98
C ASP A 141 -5.75 -3.02 16.95
N GLN A 142 -5.46 -3.62 15.80
CA GLN A 142 -4.25 -4.40 15.56
C GLN A 142 -3.33 -3.64 14.62
N PHE A 143 -2.09 -4.10 14.41
CA PHE A 143 -1.13 -3.44 13.53
C PHE A 143 -0.75 -4.33 12.34
N ALA A 144 -0.39 -3.71 11.22
CA ALA A 144 0.14 -4.40 10.05
C ALA A 144 1.30 -3.62 9.44
N LEU A 145 2.41 -4.29 9.16
CA LEU A 145 3.53 -3.74 8.40
C LEU A 145 3.29 -4.03 6.91
N ASP A 146 3.13 -2.98 6.10
CA ASP A 146 2.88 -3.08 4.66
C ASP A 146 1.73 -4.04 4.30
N GLY A 147 0.68 -4.04 5.13
CA GLY A 147 -0.50 -4.89 4.97
C GLY A 147 -0.39 -6.28 5.61
N GLN A 148 0.80 -6.69 6.06
CA GLN A 148 0.99 -7.94 6.77
C GLN A 148 0.78 -7.76 8.27
N ARG A 149 -0.17 -8.52 8.85
CA ARG A 149 -0.51 -8.45 10.28
C ARG A 149 0.71 -8.69 11.16
N LEU A 150 0.78 -7.91 12.23
CA LEU A 150 1.76 -8.04 13.30
C LEU A 150 1.15 -8.81 14.47
N LEU A 151 1.85 -9.86 14.93
CA LEU A 151 1.49 -10.71 16.05
C LEU A 151 2.34 -10.33 17.25
N LEU A 152 1.71 -10.11 18.40
CA LEU A 152 2.41 -9.80 19.64
C LEU A 152 3.23 -11.00 20.09
N LYS A 153 4.52 -10.79 20.35
CA LYS A 153 5.46 -11.80 20.84
C LYS A 153 5.89 -11.54 22.28
N GLU A 154 6.18 -10.29 22.63
CA GLU A 154 6.64 -9.92 23.97
C GLU A 154 5.97 -8.62 24.43
N GLY A 155 5.73 -8.49 25.74
CA GLY A 155 5.14 -7.30 26.33
C GLY A 155 3.61 -7.24 26.21
N THR A 156 3.07 -6.03 26.27
CA THR A 156 1.63 -5.75 26.26
C THR A 156 1.25 -5.06 24.96
N HIS A 157 0.20 -5.52 24.28
CA HIS A 157 -0.25 -4.95 23.01
C HIS A 157 -0.39 -3.42 23.07
N GLY A 158 0.29 -2.72 22.15
CA GLY A 158 0.26 -1.27 21.96
C GLY A 158 1.07 -0.47 22.97
N ALA A 159 1.66 -1.12 23.98
CA ALA A 159 2.47 -0.49 25.00
C ALA A 159 3.92 -0.28 24.54
N ASP A 160 4.61 0.66 25.19
CA ASP A 160 6.04 0.86 24.99
C ASP A 160 6.83 -0.42 25.31
N GLY A 161 7.74 -0.80 24.42
CA GLY A 161 8.55 -2.01 24.52
C GLY A 161 7.87 -3.29 24.02
N ALA A 162 6.60 -3.24 23.59
CA ALA A 162 5.94 -4.40 22.99
C ALA A 162 6.65 -4.82 21.70
N VAL A 163 6.87 -6.12 21.54
CA VAL A 163 7.57 -6.72 20.40
C VAL A 163 6.58 -7.51 19.57
N TYR A 164 6.61 -7.28 18.27
CA TYR A 164 5.81 -7.97 17.29
C TYR A 164 6.67 -8.64 16.23
N GLU A 165 6.10 -9.68 15.64
CA GLU A 165 6.60 -10.39 14.47
C GLU A 165 5.50 -10.45 13.41
N THR A 166 5.91 -10.60 12.15
CA THR A 166 4.97 -10.60 11.03
C THR A 166 4.28 -11.97 10.91
N GLU A 167 3.00 -12.00 10.53
CA GLU A 167 2.19 -13.23 10.50
C GLU A 167 2.80 -14.35 9.63
N ASN A 168 3.17 -14.03 8.38
CA ASN A 168 4.12 -14.84 7.62
C ASN A 168 5.54 -14.58 8.15
N PHE A 169 6.12 -15.57 8.82
CA PHE A 169 7.34 -15.42 9.61
C PHE A 169 8.54 -14.95 8.77
N SER A 170 9.17 -13.83 9.17
CA SER A 170 10.23 -13.16 8.40
C SER A 170 11.49 -12.79 9.21
N ASN A 171 11.60 -13.21 10.48
CA ASN A 171 12.62 -12.75 11.44
C ASN A 171 12.68 -11.21 11.64
N VAL A 172 11.74 -10.45 11.09
CA VAL A 172 11.61 -9.00 11.32
C VAL A 172 11.06 -8.77 12.73
N LYS A 173 11.73 -7.92 13.50
CA LYS A 173 11.32 -7.53 14.86
C LYS A 173 10.77 -6.11 14.83
N VAL A 174 9.47 -5.96 15.12
CA VAL A 174 8.81 -4.65 15.21
C VAL A 174 8.60 -4.29 16.67
N ILE A 175 9.10 -3.14 17.11
CA ILE A 175 9.11 -2.71 18.51
C ILE A 175 8.28 -1.44 18.63
N ALA A 176 7.24 -1.49 19.46
CA ALA A 176 6.44 -0.34 19.82
C ALA A 176 7.23 0.59 20.77
N ARG A 177 7.18 1.90 20.51
CA ARG A 177 7.91 2.90 21.28
C ARG A 177 7.02 4.05 21.75
N GLY A 178 7.10 4.38 23.03
CA GLY A 178 6.31 5.42 23.68
C GLY A 178 4.80 5.18 23.63
N ALA A 179 4.02 6.20 23.96
CA ALA A 179 2.57 6.20 23.85
C ALA A 179 2.11 7.30 22.88
N PHE A 180 1.02 7.07 22.14
CA PHE A 180 0.51 8.03 21.15
C PHE A 180 0.13 9.37 21.78
N GLY A 181 -0.54 9.34 22.94
CA GLY A 181 -1.08 10.50 23.64
C GLY A 181 -2.55 10.79 23.28
N ASN A 182 -3.13 11.86 23.87
CA ASN A 182 -4.49 12.34 23.59
C ASN A 182 -5.59 11.25 23.64
N ASN A 183 -5.47 10.30 24.56
CA ASN A 183 -6.40 9.16 24.73
C ASN A 183 -6.55 8.25 23.50
N ILE A 184 -5.65 8.33 22.51
CA ILE A 184 -5.59 7.39 21.40
C ILE A 184 -4.71 6.21 21.84
N PHE A 185 -5.25 4.99 21.76
CA PHE A 185 -4.51 3.77 22.10
C PHE A 185 -3.31 3.58 21.17
N GLY A 186 -2.20 2.99 21.64
CA GLY A 186 -1.09 2.54 20.81
C GLY A 186 0.18 3.39 20.95
N PRO A 187 1.26 3.01 20.23
CA PRO A 187 2.57 3.61 20.46
C PRO A 187 2.71 4.99 19.81
N SER A 188 3.74 5.71 20.26
CA SER A 188 4.17 6.97 19.64
C SER A 188 4.80 6.71 18.27
N TYR A 189 5.65 5.71 18.14
CA TYR A 189 6.29 5.32 16.88
C TYR A 189 6.69 3.84 16.94
N PHE A 190 7.12 3.28 15.81
CA PHE A 190 7.69 1.94 15.78
C PHE A 190 9.16 1.99 15.36
N GLU A 191 9.95 1.08 15.92
CA GLU A 191 11.29 0.73 15.48
C GLU A 191 11.22 -0.68 14.88
N VAL A 192 11.76 -0.86 13.68
CA VAL A 192 11.78 -2.14 12.97
C VAL A 192 13.22 -2.56 12.76
N LEU A 193 13.56 -3.78 13.19
CA LEU A 193 14.88 -4.38 13.01
C LEU A 193 14.76 -5.53 12.01
N TYR A 194 15.59 -5.49 10.98
CA TYR A 194 15.60 -6.49 9.91
C TYR A 194 16.74 -7.50 10.09
N PRO A 195 16.62 -8.72 9.55
CA PRO A 195 17.64 -9.76 9.69
C PRO A 195 19.00 -9.42 9.07
N ASP A 196 19.03 -8.52 8.09
CA ASP A 196 20.24 -8.04 7.42
C ASP A 196 21.01 -6.99 8.25
N GLY A 197 20.54 -6.69 9.46
CA GLY A 197 21.10 -5.67 10.34
C GLY A 197 20.68 -4.24 10.00
N SER A 198 19.81 -4.05 9.00
CA SER A 198 19.17 -2.76 8.77
C SER A 198 18.08 -2.49 9.81
N LYS A 199 17.75 -1.21 9.97
CA LYS A 199 16.69 -0.74 10.86
C LYS A 199 15.86 0.35 10.20
N ALA A 200 14.60 0.46 10.59
CA ALA A 200 13.73 1.55 10.18
C ALA A 200 12.93 2.11 11.35
N TYR A 201 12.53 3.38 11.22
CA TYR A 201 11.63 4.04 12.16
C TYR A 201 10.36 4.46 11.45
N TYR A 202 9.20 4.31 12.08
CA TYR A 202 7.89 4.63 11.52
C TYR A 202 7.11 5.56 12.44
N GLY A 203 6.53 6.63 11.91
CA GLY A 203 5.73 7.59 12.68
C GLY A 203 6.54 8.67 13.41
N LYS A 204 7.77 8.93 12.98
CA LYS A 204 8.55 10.15 13.31
C LYS A 204 8.39 11.19 12.18
N ASN A 205 9.02 12.36 12.31
CA ASN A 205 9.13 13.39 11.25
C ASN A 205 7.78 13.79 10.62
N ASN A 206 6.74 13.96 11.43
CA ASN A 206 5.35 14.22 10.99
C ASN A 206 4.71 13.11 10.14
N GLY A 207 5.36 11.96 9.98
CA GLY A 207 4.83 10.79 9.28
C GLY A 207 3.85 9.95 10.09
N ARG A 208 3.21 10.52 11.12
CA ARG A 208 2.27 9.81 12.00
C ARG A 208 0.89 10.40 11.95
N ARG A 209 -0.11 9.52 11.92
CA ARG A 209 -1.54 9.80 12.12
C ARG A 209 -2.12 8.80 13.08
N ALA A 210 -3.35 9.04 13.54
CA ALA A 210 -4.02 8.15 14.47
C ALA A 210 -4.09 6.69 13.97
N TYR A 211 -4.33 6.47 12.67
CA TYR A 211 -4.51 5.12 12.09
C TYR A 211 -3.30 4.60 11.28
N GLU A 212 -2.21 5.37 11.15
CA GLU A 212 -1.09 5.04 10.26
C GLU A 212 0.23 5.66 10.75
N TYR A 213 1.32 4.90 10.62
CA TYR A 213 2.69 5.28 10.93
C TYR A 213 3.52 5.06 9.66
N SER A 214 3.79 6.13 8.92
CA SER A 214 4.60 6.08 7.69
C SER A 214 6.09 5.96 8.03
N ILE A 215 6.84 5.28 7.17
CA ILE A 215 8.29 5.17 7.33
C ILE A 215 8.92 6.56 7.41
N SER A 216 9.79 6.77 8.40
CA SER A 216 10.45 8.05 8.66
C SER A 216 11.92 7.97 8.26
N SER A 217 12.54 6.80 8.46
CA SER A 217 13.89 6.53 8.01
C SER A 217 14.15 5.03 7.92
N TRP A 218 15.11 4.68 7.07
CA TRP A 218 15.72 3.36 6.97
C TRP A 218 17.23 3.53 6.95
N GLU A 219 17.97 2.65 7.63
CA GLU A 219 19.42 2.68 7.72
C GLU A 219 19.98 1.26 7.65
N ASN A 220 20.97 1.03 6.80
CA ASN A 220 21.65 -0.27 6.73
C ASN A 220 22.67 -0.46 7.86
N ALA A 221 23.21 -1.67 8.02
CA ALA A 221 24.23 -1.98 9.02
C ALA A 221 25.52 -1.14 8.91
N GLN A 222 25.76 -0.47 7.77
CA GLN A 222 26.91 0.38 7.52
C GLN A 222 26.67 1.87 7.84
N GLY A 223 25.45 2.23 8.26
CA GLY A 223 25.03 3.60 8.58
C GLY A 223 24.61 4.45 7.38
N VAL A 224 24.43 3.85 6.20
CA VAL A 224 23.87 4.54 5.01
C VAL A 224 22.36 4.57 5.17
N SER A 225 21.75 5.75 5.02
CA SER A 225 20.34 5.94 5.34
C SER A 225 19.51 6.56 4.20
N ILE A 226 18.21 6.33 4.30
CA ILE A 226 17.14 6.97 3.53
C ILE A 226 16.23 7.65 4.55
N GLN A 227 15.93 8.93 4.35
CA GLN A 227 15.12 9.74 5.24
C GLN A 227 13.86 10.21 4.51
N TYR A 228 12.73 10.23 5.22
CA TYR A 228 11.42 10.59 4.71
C TYR A 228 10.88 11.76 5.52
N THR A 229 10.50 12.84 4.85
CA THR A 229 9.85 14.00 5.47
C THR A 229 8.44 14.15 4.96
N TYR A 230 7.56 14.60 5.84
CA TYR A 230 6.14 14.75 5.56
C TYR A 230 5.71 16.18 5.83
N LYS A 231 4.85 16.71 4.94
CA LYS A 231 4.19 17.99 5.13
C LYS A 231 2.76 17.78 5.61
N THR A 232 2.38 18.59 6.58
CA THR A 232 1.01 18.69 7.08
C THR A 232 0.60 20.14 6.94
N SER A 233 -0.37 20.43 6.08
CA SER A 233 -0.96 21.77 5.97
C SER A 233 -1.90 22.01 7.15
N ASP A 234 -2.01 23.25 7.64
CA ASP A 234 -2.96 23.59 8.70
C ASP A 234 -4.40 23.17 8.31
N GLY A 235 -5.07 22.44 9.21
CA GLY A 235 -6.41 21.87 8.98
C GLY A 235 -6.45 20.57 8.16
N HIS A 236 -5.31 20.11 7.63
CA HIS A 236 -5.20 18.86 6.87
C HIS A 236 -4.67 17.72 7.77
N HIS A 237 -5.52 16.75 8.10
CA HIS A 237 -5.16 15.63 9.00
C HIS A 237 -4.35 14.50 8.32
N ILE A 238 -3.89 14.71 7.08
CA ILE A 238 -3.27 13.69 6.24
C ILE A 238 -1.83 14.14 5.84
N PRO A 239 -0.78 13.84 6.63
CA PRO A 239 0.61 14.11 6.24
C PRO A 239 1.02 13.51 4.90
N LEU A 240 1.37 14.34 3.93
CA LEU A 240 1.82 13.92 2.61
C LEU A 240 3.34 13.78 2.62
N VAL A 241 3.87 12.71 2.01
CA VAL A 241 5.32 12.62 1.80
C VAL A 241 5.75 13.84 0.98
N GLU A 242 6.81 14.52 1.40
CA GLU A 242 7.29 15.72 0.72
C GLU A 242 8.63 15.45 0.07
N ASN A 243 9.57 14.88 0.84
CA ASN A 243 10.90 14.55 0.35
C ASN A 243 11.32 13.16 0.83
N ILE A 244 12.03 12.45 -0.03
CA ILE A 244 12.84 11.29 0.31
C ILE A 244 14.28 11.65 -0.01
N THR A 245 15.15 11.70 0.99
CA THR A 245 16.57 12.04 0.84
C THR A 245 17.45 10.84 1.16
N TYR A 246 18.48 10.62 0.36
CA TYR A 246 19.40 9.49 0.51
C TYR A 246 20.76 9.80 -0.13
N GLY A 247 21.67 8.82 -0.08
CA GLY A 247 23.04 9.01 -0.58
C GLY A 247 23.97 9.67 0.44
N ALA A 248 23.63 9.58 1.73
CA ALA A 248 24.46 10.03 2.84
C ALA A 248 24.63 8.94 3.91
N LYS A 249 25.59 9.17 4.80
CA LYS A 249 25.94 8.30 5.92
C LYS A 249 26.00 9.11 7.21
N GLY A 250 25.46 8.55 8.30
CA GLY A 250 25.34 9.25 9.58
C GLY A 250 24.48 10.51 9.49
N GLU A 251 24.92 11.59 10.14
CA GLU A 251 24.21 12.88 10.20
C GLU A 251 24.39 13.76 8.94
N ALA A 252 25.11 13.27 7.93
CA ALA A 252 25.30 14.02 6.69
C ALA A 252 23.98 14.14 5.91
N MET A 253 23.78 15.29 5.25
CA MET A 253 22.61 15.47 4.38
C MET A 253 22.74 14.63 3.11
N GLY A 254 21.67 13.91 2.76
CA GLY A 254 21.55 13.19 1.50
C GLY A 254 21.78 14.10 0.30
N ASN A 255 22.55 13.62 -0.68
CA ASN A 255 22.81 14.35 -1.92
C ASN A 255 21.79 14.04 -3.03
N CYS A 256 20.98 12.99 -2.86
CA CYS A 256 19.92 12.61 -3.78
C CYS A 256 18.56 12.85 -3.11
N THR A 257 17.64 13.46 -3.85
CA THR A 257 16.32 13.83 -3.35
C THR A 257 15.24 13.42 -4.34
N VAL A 258 14.19 12.78 -3.84
CA VAL A 258 12.90 12.62 -4.53
C VAL A 258 11.90 13.54 -3.86
N HIS A 259 11.39 14.52 -4.60
CA HIS A 259 10.43 15.51 -4.14
C HIS A 259 9.04 15.21 -4.72
N PHE A 260 8.00 15.37 -3.90
CA PHE A 260 6.61 15.11 -4.28
C PHE A 260 5.78 16.40 -4.23
N GLU A 261 5.17 16.72 -5.36
CA GLU A 261 4.31 17.88 -5.52
C GLU A 261 2.84 17.46 -5.57
N TYR A 262 1.97 18.31 -5.04
CA TYR A 262 0.55 17.99 -4.91
C TYR A 262 -0.33 19.17 -5.30
N ASN A 263 -1.45 18.86 -5.95
CA ASN A 263 -2.53 19.79 -6.27
C ASN A 263 -3.82 19.35 -5.57
N ASN A 264 -4.79 20.26 -5.48
CA ASN A 264 -6.11 19.92 -4.97
C ASN A 264 -6.77 18.84 -5.85
N ARG A 265 -7.47 17.90 -5.20
CA ARG A 265 -8.38 16.97 -5.87
C ARG A 265 -9.57 17.74 -6.45
N SER A 266 -10.09 17.25 -7.57
CA SER A 266 -11.33 17.79 -8.16
C SER A 266 -12.54 17.47 -7.26
N ARG A 267 -12.51 16.29 -6.63
CA ARG A 267 -13.46 15.86 -5.60
C ARG A 267 -12.69 15.42 -4.36
N SER A 268 -12.81 16.22 -3.30
CA SER A 268 -12.29 15.87 -1.97
C SER A 268 -13.14 14.80 -1.30
N GLU A 269 -12.53 14.04 -0.39
CA GLU A 269 -13.21 13.02 0.40
C GLU A 269 -13.02 13.28 1.88
N THR A 270 -14.11 13.19 2.64
CA THR A 270 -14.09 13.25 4.10
C THR A 270 -14.48 11.88 4.63
N PHE A 271 -13.72 11.37 5.59
CA PHE A 271 -13.98 10.09 6.25
C PHE A 271 -13.66 10.17 7.73
N TYR A 272 -14.17 9.21 8.51
CA TYR A 272 -14.02 9.18 9.95
C TYR A 272 -13.40 7.88 10.41
N ILE A 273 -12.45 7.95 11.36
CA ILE A 273 -11.88 6.78 12.04
C ILE A 273 -11.87 7.07 13.53
N GLY A 274 -12.49 6.21 14.33
CA GLY A 274 -12.62 6.43 15.78
C GLY A 274 -13.27 7.76 16.15
N GLY A 275 -14.20 8.25 15.32
CA GLY A 275 -14.86 9.56 15.49
C GLY A 275 -14.03 10.78 15.07
N ILE A 276 -12.78 10.61 14.65
CA ILE A 276 -11.92 11.69 14.16
C ILE A 276 -12.14 11.87 12.66
N GLU A 277 -12.35 13.12 12.24
CA GLU A 277 -12.50 13.51 10.83
C GLU A 277 -11.15 13.57 10.11
N PHE A 278 -11.10 13.01 8.90
CA PHE A 278 -9.97 13.08 7.99
C PHE A 278 -10.43 13.57 6.62
N ASN A 279 -9.65 14.48 6.04
CA ASN A 279 -9.93 15.10 4.76
C ASN A 279 -8.83 14.76 3.76
N SER A 280 -9.19 14.05 2.70
CA SER A 280 -8.32 13.75 1.57
C SER A 280 -8.51 14.81 0.49
N LEU A 281 -7.66 15.83 0.54
CA LEU A 281 -7.81 17.05 -0.26
C LEU A 281 -6.89 17.10 -1.49
N TYR A 282 -5.82 16.30 -1.50
CA TYR A 282 -4.73 16.46 -2.46
C TYR A 282 -4.50 15.22 -3.32
N LYS A 283 -4.04 15.45 -4.54
CA LYS A 283 -3.52 14.43 -5.46
C LYS A 283 -2.11 14.79 -5.87
N LEU A 284 -1.30 13.77 -6.13
CA LEU A 284 0.06 13.92 -6.62
C LEU A 284 0.05 14.58 -8.00
N SER A 285 0.82 15.64 -8.21
CA SER A 285 0.90 16.36 -9.48
C SER A 285 2.23 16.16 -10.18
N ALA A 286 3.32 16.03 -9.43
CA ALA A 286 4.63 15.74 -10.00
C ALA A 286 5.53 15.00 -9.01
N ILE A 287 6.51 14.29 -9.57
CA ILE A 287 7.63 13.70 -8.83
C ILE A 287 8.91 14.21 -9.48
N SER A 288 9.77 14.85 -8.69
CA SER A 288 11.03 15.43 -9.15
C SER A 288 12.19 14.74 -8.46
N VAL A 289 13.13 14.19 -9.22
CA VAL A 289 14.32 13.49 -8.73
C VAL A 289 15.54 14.33 -9.05
N SER A 290 16.37 14.62 -8.06
CA SER A 290 17.59 15.42 -8.23
C SER A 290 18.79 14.85 -7.48
N THR A 291 19.99 15.19 -7.95
CA THR A 291 21.26 14.92 -7.28
C THR A 291 22.09 16.19 -7.22
N ASN A 292 22.57 16.56 -6.03
CA ASN A 292 23.29 17.81 -5.78
C ASN A 292 22.54 19.05 -6.33
N GLY A 293 21.20 19.04 -6.27
CA GLY A 293 20.35 20.11 -6.80
C GLY A 293 20.17 20.12 -8.32
N LYS A 294 20.86 19.25 -9.08
CA LYS A 294 20.63 19.08 -10.52
C LYS A 294 19.49 18.08 -10.75
N GLU A 295 18.54 18.43 -11.61
CA GLU A 295 17.46 17.52 -12.01
C GLU A 295 18.02 16.27 -12.70
N TYR A 296 17.62 15.10 -12.22
CA TYR A 296 17.90 13.80 -12.81
C TYR A 296 16.71 13.31 -13.64
N ARG A 297 15.51 13.36 -13.06
CA ARG A 297 14.24 13.00 -13.71
C ARG A 297 13.11 13.86 -13.16
N LYS A 298 12.10 14.10 -13.99
CA LYS A 298 10.82 14.65 -13.54
C LYS A 298 9.67 13.89 -14.18
N TYR A 299 8.61 13.65 -13.42
CA TYR A 299 7.38 13.02 -13.88
C TYR A 299 6.21 13.97 -13.60
N ASP A 300 5.67 14.59 -14.65
CA ASP A 300 4.48 15.43 -14.56
C ASP A 300 3.21 14.59 -14.83
N LEU A 301 2.23 14.64 -13.91
CA LEU A 301 1.02 13.85 -13.94
C LEU A 301 -0.17 14.72 -14.35
N SER A 302 -0.89 14.32 -15.41
CA SER A 302 -2.08 15.02 -15.92
C SER A 302 -3.35 14.20 -15.72
N TYR A 303 -4.47 14.87 -15.45
CA TYR A 303 -5.70 14.23 -15.00
C TYR A 303 -6.93 14.68 -15.79
N ASN A 304 -7.94 13.80 -15.85
CA ASN A 304 -9.34 14.19 -16.12
C ASN A 304 -10.24 13.73 -14.97
N ALA A 305 -11.47 14.25 -14.90
CA ALA A 305 -12.47 13.71 -13.98
C ALA A 305 -13.25 12.55 -14.63
N ASN A 306 -13.66 11.56 -13.83
CA ASN A 306 -14.69 10.60 -14.23
C ASN A 306 -16.10 11.18 -14.02
N SER A 307 -17.15 10.43 -14.37
CA SER A 307 -18.55 10.86 -14.21
C SER A 307 -18.93 11.19 -12.76
N LEU A 308 -18.20 10.64 -11.78
CA LEU A 308 -18.40 10.89 -10.36
C LEU A 308 -17.48 12.02 -9.82
N GLY A 309 -16.72 12.71 -10.67
CA GLY A 309 -15.82 13.80 -10.29
C GLY A 309 -14.47 13.35 -9.74
N TYR A 310 -14.15 12.06 -9.73
CA TYR A 310 -12.84 11.56 -9.31
C TYR A 310 -11.79 11.77 -10.40
N ASP A 311 -10.62 12.25 -9.98
CA ASP A 311 -9.47 12.42 -10.87
C ASP A 311 -8.93 11.06 -11.35
N ARG A 312 -8.75 10.89 -12.66
CA ARG A 312 -8.07 9.75 -13.30
C ARG A 312 -6.82 10.24 -14.00
N LEU A 313 -5.71 9.56 -13.77
CA LEU A 313 -4.43 9.88 -14.42
C LEU A 313 -4.53 9.57 -15.92
N VAL A 314 -4.40 10.57 -16.79
CA VAL A 314 -4.51 10.41 -18.26
C VAL A 314 -3.18 10.53 -18.98
N SER A 315 -2.17 11.13 -18.33
CA SER A 315 -0.83 11.21 -18.91
C SER A 315 0.24 11.27 -17.83
N VAL A 316 1.36 10.58 -18.07
CA VAL A 316 2.61 10.76 -17.33
C VAL A 316 3.68 11.21 -18.32
N GLN A 317 4.21 12.41 -18.09
CA GLN A 317 5.26 13.00 -18.91
C GLN A 317 6.59 12.93 -18.15
N GLU A 318 7.49 12.05 -18.58
CA GLU A 318 8.87 12.03 -18.07
C GLU A 318 9.71 13.11 -18.75
N SER A 319 10.58 13.76 -17.98
CA SER A 319 11.65 14.64 -18.47
C SER A 319 13.00 14.15 -17.93
N VAL A 320 14.03 14.23 -18.75
CA VAL A 320 15.42 13.87 -18.43
C VAL A 320 16.28 15.10 -18.60
N GLU A 321 16.81 15.63 -17.50
CA GLU A 321 17.60 16.88 -17.51
C GLU A 321 16.88 18.03 -18.26
N GLY A 322 15.57 18.18 -18.05
CA GLY A 322 14.72 19.18 -18.72
C GLY A 322 14.16 18.79 -20.10
N GLU A 323 14.69 17.75 -20.76
CA GLU A 323 14.20 17.30 -22.06
C GLU A 323 13.04 16.31 -21.92
N LYS A 324 11.92 16.59 -22.58
CA LYS A 324 10.70 15.77 -22.48
C LYS A 324 10.80 14.51 -23.34
N ARG A 325 10.43 13.38 -22.75
CA ARG A 325 10.26 12.09 -23.44
C ARG A 325 8.89 11.95 -24.08
N ALA A 326 8.63 10.88 -24.82
CA ALA A 326 7.27 10.58 -25.26
C ALA A 326 6.39 10.28 -24.02
N PRO A 327 5.23 10.93 -23.84
CA PRO A 327 4.39 10.71 -22.68
C PRO A 327 3.70 9.35 -22.72
N ILE A 328 3.47 8.77 -21.54
CA ILE A 328 2.57 7.63 -21.39
C ILE A 328 1.13 8.15 -21.36
N GLY A 329 0.36 7.88 -22.42
CA GLY A 329 -1.06 8.23 -22.50
C GLY A 329 -1.96 7.10 -21.98
N LEU A 330 -2.94 7.44 -21.14
CA LEU A 330 -3.86 6.50 -20.49
C LEU A 330 -5.31 6.85 -20.86
N GLN A 331 -6.08 5.83 -21.27
CA GLN A 331 -7.49 5.98 -21.62
C GLN A 331 -8.35 5.05 -20.77
N TYR A 332 -9.56 5.52 -20.46
CA TYR A 332 -10.51 4.82 -19.63
C TYR A 332 -11.84 4.71 -20.34
N LEU A 333 -12.54 3.60 -20.15
CA LEU A 333 -13.94 3.48 -20.54
C LEU A 333 -14.76 4.47 -19.69
N ASN A 334 -15.57 5.27 -20.37
CA ASN A 334 -16.55 6.13 -19.73
C ASN A 334 -17.91 5.46 -19.84
N PHE A 335 -18.49 5.06 -18.72
CA PHE A 335 -19.88 4.62 -18.69
C PHE A 335 -20.76 5.86 -18.59
N SER A 336 -21.64 6.08 -19.58
CA SER A 336 -22.70 7.08 -19.44
C SER A 336 -23.73 6.59 -18.44
N ASP A 337 -24.39 7.49 -17.71
CA ASP A 337 -25.43 7.17 -16.71
C ASP A 337 -26.70 6.49 -17.29
N LYS A 338 -26.69 6.14 -18.58
CA LYS A 338 -27.74 5.38 -19.25
C LYS A 338 -27.27 3.95 -19.49
N LEU A 339 -27.95 3.00 -18.84
CA LEU A 339 -27.83 1.58 -19.17
C LEU A 339 -28.41 1.36 -20.57
N SER A 340 -27.55 1.26 -21.58
CA SER A 340 -27.94 0.84 -22.92
C SER A 340 -27.35 -0.53 -23.21
N LYS A 341 -28.17 -1.43 -23.76
CA LYS A 341 -27.73 -2.75 -24.20
C LYS A 341 -26.82 -2.56 -25.42
N SER A 342 -25.52 -2.48 -25.17
CA SER A 342 -24.50 -2.39 -26.22
C SER A 342 -24.21 -3.79 -26.74
N THR A 343 -24.61 -4.06 -27.98
CA THR A 343 -24.02 -5.16 -28.76
C THR A 343 -22.70 -4.65 -29.34
N ALA A 344 -21.66 -4.60 -28.51
CA ALA A 344 -20.36 -4.12 -28.94
C ALA A 344 -19.77 -5.07 -30.00
N LYS A 345 -19.67 -4.62 -31.26
CA LYS A 345 -18.65 -5.13 -32.19
C LYS A 345 -17.34 -4.47 -31.81
N ALA A 346 -16.32 -5.28 -31.53
CA ALA A 346 -14.97 -4.80 -31.20
C ALA A 346 -14.45 -3.86 -32.31
N SER A 347 -14.12 -2.63 -31.93
CA SER A 347 -13.44 -1.64 -32.78
C SER A 347 -12.33 -1.01 -31.95
N THR A 348 -11.09 -1.21 -32.40
CA THR A 348 -9.84 -0.81 -31.72
C THR A 348 -9.50 0.63 -32.10
N GLY A 349 -9.87 1.59 -31.26
CA GLY A 349 -9.58 3.01 -31.46
C GLY A 349 -8.17 3.40 -31.00
N PHE A 350 -7.15 3.13 -31.80
CA PHE A 350 -5.78 3.62 -31.54
C PHE A 350 -5.18 4.28 -32.79
N ILE A 351 -4.54 5.45 -32.61
CA ILE A 351 -3.67 6.11 -33.59
C ILE A 351 -2.30 6.30 -32.91
N ASN A 352 -1.21 5.97 -33.61
CA ASN A 352 0.18 6.02 -33.14
C ASN A 352 0.55 5.08 -31.97
N VAL A 353 0.20 3.79 -32.10
CA VAL A 353 0.67 2.74 -31.18
C VAL A 353 1.75 1.92 -31.88
N SER A 354 2.98 1.97 -31.37
CA SER A 354 4.02 0.99 -31.70
C SER A 354 3.55 -0.39 -31.24
N LEU A 355 3.66 -1.40 -32.11
CA LEU A 355 3.21 -2.79 -31.92
C LEU A 355 3.85 -3.52 -30.72
N THR A 356 4.75 -2.87 -29.99
CA THR A 356 5.44 -3.44 -28.82
C THR A 356 4.74 -3.19 -27.47
N ASN A 357 3.74 -2.30 -27.41
CA ASN A 357 3.10 -1.90 -26.14
C ASN A 357 1.57 -2.00 -26.16
N SER A 358 1.01 -3.12 -26.64
CA SER A 358 -0.42 -3.37 -26.48
C SER A 358 -0.66 -4.28 -25.29
N ALA A 359 -1.48 -3.82 -24.35
CA ALA A 359 -2.22 -4.74 -23.54
C ALA A 359 -3.63 -4.22 -23.27
N ILE A 360 -4.58 -5.15 -23.39
CA ILE A 360 -6.01 -4.90 -23.53
C ILE A 360 -6.62 -4.99 -22.13
N VAL A 361 -7.25 -3.91 -21.66
CA VAL A 361 -7.97 -3.91 -20.39
C VAL A 361 -9.47 -4.03 -20.66
N HIS A 362 -10.07 -5.15 -20.23
CA HIS A 362 -11.52 -5.33 -20.21
C HIS A 362 -12.03 -5.19 -18.76
N SER A 363 -13.04 -4.34 -18.56
CA SER A 363 -13.88 -4.37 -17.37
C SER A 363 -15.20 -5.06 -17.72
N THR A 364 -15.49 -6.21 -17.11
CA THR A 364 -16.85 -6.76 -17.07
C THR A 364 -17.52 -6.35 -15.77
N SER A 365 -18.81 -6.00 -15.90
CA SER A 365 -19.74 -5.42 -14.93
C SER A 365 -19.82 -6.10 -13.58
#